data_AF-A0A091CF12-F1
#
_entry.id   AF-A0A091CF12-F1
#
_cell.length_a   1.000
_cell.length_b   1.000
_cell.length_c   1.000
_cell.angle_alpha   90.00
_cell.angle_beta   90.00
_cell.angle_gamma   90.00
#
_symmetry.space_group_name_H-M   'P 1'
#
loop_
_entity.id
_entity.type
_entity.pdbx_description
1 polymer ?
#
loop_
_entity_poly.entity_id
_entity_poly.type
_entity_poly.pdbx_seq_one_letter_code
_entity_poly.pdbx_strand_id
1 'polypeptide(L)' 'MKNLENTKLTVELSQPGEDKTIKKNFNDVISEPNEAAVLALGETMANLAPAENELALVTEKVEYSHVQDAEEIVE' A
#
# COMPACT_ATOMS: atom_id res chain seq x y z
N MET A 1 -14.27 -6.91 -18.45
CA MET A 1 -13.22 -7.35 -17.48
C MET A 1 -13.11 -6.34 -16.31
N LYS A 2 -12.42 -6.63 -15.19
CA LYS A 2 -12.14 -5.62 -14.13
C LYS A 2 -10.67 -5.21 -14.22
N ASN A 3 -10.39 -3.92 -14.36
CA ASN A 3 -9.02 -3.41 -14.32
C ASN A 3 -8.66 -3.05 -12.88
N LEU A 4 -7.48 -3.46 -12.42
CA LEU A 4 -6.92 -3.02 -11.15
C LEU A 4 -6.53 -1.54 -11.29
N GLU A 5 -7.18 -0.65 -10.53
CA GLU A 5 -6.88 0.79 -10.57
C GLU A 5 -5.91 1.20 -9.48
N ASN A 6 -6.12 0.70 -8.27
CA ASN A 6 -5.32 1.11 -7.13
C ASN A 6 -5.13 -0.04 -6.15
N THR A 7 -3.93 -0.15 -5.61
CA THR A 7 -3.66 -0.97 -4.42
C THR A 7 -3.01 -0.09 -3.38
N LYS A 8 -3.62 -0.08 -2.19
CA LYS A 8 -3.16 0.68 -1.03
C LYS A 8 -2.98 -0.27 0.15
N LEU A 9 -1.76 -0.30 0.68
CA LEU A 9 -1.42 -1.01 1.90
C LEU A 9 -1.16 0.00 3.02
N THR A 10 -1.89 -0.11 4.12
CA THR A 10 -1.71 0.68 5.33
C THR A 10 -1.17 -0.23 6.42
N VAL A 11 -0.02 0.13 6.99
CA VAL A 11 0.62 -0.57 8.11
C VAL A 11 0.63 0.36 9.32
N GLU A 12 0.17 -0.15 10.45
CA GLU A 12 0.19 0.53 11.74
C GLU A 12 1.02 -0.27 12.75
N LEU A 13 1.98 0.39 13.39
CA LEU A 13 2.84 -0.20 14.41
C LEU A 13 2.62 0.47 15.76
N SER A 14 2.60 -0.33 16.81
CA SER A 14 2.63 0.11 18.20
C SER A 14 4.09 0.29 18.63
N GLN A 15 4.38 1.36 19.35
CA GLN A 15 5.68 1.56 19.97
C GLN A 15 5.59 1.38 21.48
N PRO A 16 6.54 0.70 22.13
CA PRO A 16 6.54 0.56 23.56
C PRO A 16 6.78 1.91 24.24
N GLY A 17 5.93 2.22 25.22
CA GLY A 17 6.02 3.48 25.97
C GLY A 17 5.36 4.69 25.30
N GLU A 18 4.81 4.55 24.09
CA GLU A 18 3.94 5.56 23.47
C GLU A 18 2.51 5.05 23.30
N ASP A 19 1.52 5.87 23.68
CA ASP A 19 0.10 5.59 23.42
C ASP A 19 -0.32 5.76 21.94
N LYS A 20 0.62 6.08 21.05
CA LYS A 20 0.36 6.39 19.64
C LYS A 20 0.90 5.30 18.73
N THR A 21 0.17 5.05 17.64
CA THR A 21 0.62 4.15 16.57
C THR A 21 1.32 4.92 15.46
N ILE A 22 2.40 4.36 14.92
CA ILE A 22 3.01 4.82 13.67
C ILE A 22 2.18 4.27 12.51
N LYS A 23 1.60 5.15 11.71
CA LYS A 23 0.85 4.78 10.50
C LYS A 23 1.64 5.08 9.24
N LYS A 24 1.86 4.07 8.39
CA LYS A 24 2.47 4.22 7.06
C LYS A 24 1.52 3.70 5.98
N ASN A 25 1.44 4.46 4.89
CA ASN A 25 0.67 4.09 3.71
C ASN A 25 1.63 3.85 2.55
N PHE A 26 1.53 2.68 1.94
CA PHE A 26 2.15 2.30 0.69
C PHE A 26 1.04 2.34 -0.36
N ASN A 27 1.02 3.39 -1.16
CA ASN A 27 0.08 3.52 -2.27
C ASN A 27 0.87 3.36 -3.58
N ASP A 28 0.21 2.79 -4.58
CA ASP A 28 0.64 2.74 -5.97
C ASP A 28 1.90 1.92 -6.23
N VAL A 29 1.68 0.72 -6.79
CA VAL A 29 2.75 -0.11 -7.33
C VAL A 29 3.28 0.56 -8.60
N ILE A 30 4.47 1.15 -8.53
CA ILE A 30 5.16 1.75 -9.67
C ILE A 30 5.96 0.64 -10.36
N SER A 31 5.71 0.42 -11.66
CA SER A 31 6.38 -0.63 -12.44
C SER A 31 7.88 -0.39 -12.66
N GLU A 32 8.35 0.85 -12.48
CA GLU A 32 9.75 1.26 -12.66
C GLU A 32 10.12 2.36 -11.63
N PRO A 33 10.34 2.02 -10.35
CA PRO A 33 10.74 3.00 -9.36
C PRO A 33 12.16 3.49 -9.65
N ASN A 34 12.38 4.80 -9.55
CA ASN A 34 13.74 5.34 -9.58
C ASN A 34 14.52 4.96 -8.30
N GLU A 35 15.84 5.09 -8.34
CA GLU A 35 16.72 4.73 -7.22
C GLU A 35 16.33 5.42 -5.90
N ALA A 36 15.95 6.70 -5.96
CA ALA A 36 15.52 7.45 -4.79
C ALA A 36 14.26 6.84 -4.13
N ALA A 37 13.30 6.37 -4.92
CA ALA A 37 12.10 5.70 -4.43
C ALA A 37 12.42 4.35 -3.77
N VAL A 38 13.36 3.59 -4.34
CA VAL A 38 13.82 2.31 -3.76
C VAL A 38 14.53 2.54 -2.43
N LEU A 39 15.42 3.55 -2.34
CA LEU A 39 16.12 3.91 -1.11
C LEU A 39 15.13 4.38 -0.03
N ALA A 40 14.16 5.23 -0.39
CA ALA A 40 13.13 5.72 0.54
C ALA A 40 12.27 4.58 1.11
N LEU A 41 11.99 3.54 0.31
CA LEU A 41 11.33 2.33 0.80
C LEU A 41 12.19 1.59 1.82
N GLY A 42 13.48 1.39 1.52
CA GLY A 42 14.43 0.75 2.43
C GLY A 42 14.55 1.48 3.78
N GLU A 43 14.66 2.81 3.74
CA GLU A 43 14.67 3.65 4.94
C GLU A 43 13.35 3.57 5.72
N THR A 44 12.21 3.52 5.00
CA THR A 44 10.89 3.36 5.64
C THR A 44 10.81 2.02 6.37
N MET A 45 11.27 0.93 5.74
CA MET A 45 11.30 -0.40 6.37
C MET A 45 12.23 -0.45 7.57
N ALA A 46 13.41 0.17 7.51
CA ALA A 46 14.35 0.27 8.62
C ALA A 46 13.75 1.03 9.82
N ASN A 47 13.05 2.14 9.55
CA ASN A 47 12.36 2.93 10.58
C ASN A 47 11.16 2.22 11.21
N LEU A 48 10.57 1.26 10.49
CA LEU A 48 9.45 0.45 10.96
C LEU A 48 9.90 -0.74 11.81
N ALA A 49 11.16 -1.18 11.69
CA ALA A 49 11.70 -2.35 12.39
C ALA A 49 12.69 -2.07 13.55
N PRO A 50 12.46 -1.12 14.48
CA PRO A 50 13.08 -1.20 15.80
C PRO A 50 12.65 -2.50 16.48
N ALA A 51 13.57 -3.16 17.21
CA ALA A 51 13.35 -4.47 17.84
C ALA A 51 12.15 -4.53 18.81
N GLU A 52 11.64 -3.37 19.23
CA GLU A 52 10.56 -3.23 20.20
C GLU A 52 9.21 -2.86 19.56
N ASN A 53 9.16 -2.52 18.26
CA ASN A 53 7.90 -2.21 17.61
C ASN A 53 7.08 -3.49 17.40
N GLU A 54 5.79 -3.43 17.74
CA GLU A 54 4.84 -4.51 17.52
C GLU A 54 3.83 -4.13 16.44
N LEU A 55 3.51 -5.07 15.55
CA LEU A 55 2.50 -4.86 14.52
C LEU A 55 1.11 -4.68 15.16
N ALA A 56 0.50 -3.51 14.98
CA ALA A 56 -0.85 -3.23 15.48
C ALA A 56 -1.92 -3.64 14.47
N LEU A 57 -1.80 -3.17 13.22
CA LEU A 57 -2.81 -3.37 12.19
C LEU A 57 -2.20 -3.34 10.79
N VAL A 58 -2.72 -4.20 9.91
CA VAL A 58 -2.48 -4.13 8.46
C VAL A 58 -3.83 -4.03 7.77
N THR A 59 -3.99 -3.04 6.90
CA THR A 59 -5.19 -2.88 6.07
C THR A 59 -4.78 -2.79 4.60
N GLU A 60 -5.33 -3.68 3.79
CA GLU A 60 -5.19 -3.64 2.33
C GLU A 60 -6.51 -3.15 1.71
N LYS A 61 -6.41 -2.21 0.79
CA LYS A 61 -7.52 -1.72 -0.02
C LYS A 61 -7.17 -1.90 -1.49
N VAL A 62 -8.02 -2.64 -2.20
CA VAL A 62 -7.89 -2.90 -3.64
C VAL A 62 -9.09 -2.27 -4.35
N GLU A 63 -8.83 -1.38 -5.31
CA GLU A 63 -9.85 -0.71 -6.11
C GLU A 63 -9.81 -1.23 -7.55
N TYR A 64 -10.98 -1.57 -8.09
CA TYR A 64 -11.14 -2.06 -9.45
C TYR A 64 -12.10 -1.17 -10.23
N SER A 65 -11.75 -0.78 -11.45
CA SER A 65 -12.71 -0.23 -12.39
C SER A 65 -13.44 -1.33 -13.15
N HIS A 66 -14.72 -1.08 -13.42
CA HIS A 66 -15.52 -1.93 -14.29
C HIS A 66 -15.22 -1.55 -15.74
N VAL A 67 -14.67 -2.47 -16.52
CA VAL A 67 -14.64 -2.32 -17.97
C VAL A 67 -15.97 -2.86 -18.47
N GLN A 68 -16.89 -1.97 -18.86
CA GLN A 68 -17.98 -2.36 -19.73
C GLN A 68 -17.35 -2.66 -21.08
N ASP A 69 -17.13 -3.94 -21.37
CA ASP A 69 -16.94 -4.41 -22.73
C ASP A 69 -18.24 -4.07 -23.47
N ALA A 70 -18.20 -3.06 -24.34
CA ALA A 70 -19.26 -2.84 -25.31
C ALA A 70 -19.17 -3.96 -26.35
N GLU A 71 -19.67 -5.15 -26.01
CA GLU A 71 -19.95 -6.18 -27.01
C GLU A 71 -21.26 -5.84 -27.73
N GLU A 72 -21.04 -5.43 -28.98
CA GLU A 72 -21.84 -5.71 -30.18
C GLU A 72 -23.29 -5.23 -30.29
N ILE A 73 -23.48 -4.46 -31.37
CA ILE A 73 -24.74 -4.06 -31.98
C ILE A 73 -25.57 -5.33 -32.27
N VAL A 74 -26.84 -5.36 -31.88
CA VAL A 74 -27.80 -6.37 -32.37
C VAL A 74 -29.05 -5.66 -32.90
N GLU A 75 -29.17 -5.74 -34.23
CA GLU A 75 -30.25 -5.39 -35.19
C GLU A 75 -31.02 -4.05 -35.07
#